data_AF-A0A4P6UG49-F1
#
_entry.id   AF-A0A4P6UG49-F1
#
_cell.length_a   1.000
_cell.length_b   1.000
_cell.length_c   1.000
_cell.angle_alpha   90.00
_cell.angle_beta   90.00
_cell.angle_gamma   90.00
#
_symmetry.space_group_name_H-M   'P 1'
#
loop_
_entity.id
_entity.type
_entity.pdbx_description
1 polymer ?
#
loop_
_entity_poly.entity_id
_entity_poly.type
_entity_poly.pdbx_seq_one_letter_code
_entity_poly.pdbx_strand_id
1 'polypeptide(L)'
;MDGGAVDRTDGAPVLLVLADSLSYYGPKGGLPADHPRIWPNLVARELGWRVELVARIGWTSRDAWWALTQDPRVWASVPHAGAVVFAVGGMDSLPSPLPTALREQLRYIRPPVLRRIVRSGYQWLQPRLSKLGRPVALPPRLSVEYLESCRDALAAIRPDLPVIGTYPSVHRCDAYGQVHSGREPAVRALEAWSTEKHVPMVDLAAAVRENIFSDRANPDGIHWGWEAHEEVAAAMIAAVEIARRSAARDELEIG
;
A
#
# COMPACT_ATOMS: atom_id res chain seq x y z
N MET A 1 30.54 35.39 -3.24
CA MET A 1 30.67 34.03 -2.72
C MET A 1 29.47 33.81 -1.83
N ASP A 2 28.44 33.15 -2.35
CA ASP A 2 27.40 32.57 -1.53
C ASP A 2 27.09 31.24 -2.18
N GLY A 3 27.67 30.18 -1.60
CA GLY A 3 27.59 28.82 -2.11
C GLY A 3 26.18 28.33 -1.91
N GLY A 4 25.35 28.44 -2.95
CA GLY A 4 24.06 27.76 -3.01
C GLY A 4 24.28 26.29 -2.67
N ALA A 5 23.64 25.86 -1.59
CA ALA A 5 23.60 24.46 -1.21
C ALA A 5 23.06 23.66 -2.40
N VAL A 6 23.96 22.99 -3.11
CA VAL A 6 23.60 21.94 -4.04
C VAL A 6 22.77 20.95 -3.22
N ASP A 7 21.50 20.78 -3.61
CA ASP A 7 20.61 19.81 -2.99
C ASP A 7 21.30 18.44 -3.03
N ARG A 8 21.64 17.92 -1.85
CA ARG A 8 22.43 16.67 -1.69
C ARG A 8 21.68 15.42 -2.18
N THR A 9 20.52 15.57 -2.82
CA THR A 9 19.62 14.47 -3.16
C THR A 9 19.63 14.05 -4.63
N ASP A 10 20.34 14.76 -5.51
CA ASP A 10 20.42 14.44 -6.96
C ASP A 10 21.07 13.07 -7.29
N GLY A 11 21.66 12.40 -6.29
CA GLY A 11 22.14 11.02 -6.39
C GLY A 11 21.54 10.05 -5.35
N ALA A 12 20.61 10.49 -4.51
CA ALA A 12 20.02 9.65 -3.48
C ALA A 12 19.09 8.59 -4.10
N PRO A 13 19.16 7.32 -3.66
CA PRO A 13 18.23 6.28 -4.11
C PRO A 13 16.78 6.66 -3.81
N VAL A 14 15.87 6.11 -4.62
CA VAL A 14 14.42 6.31 -4.47
C VAL A 14 13.81 5.09 -3.77
N LEU A 15 13.02 5.34 -2.73
CA LEU A 15 12.02 4.40 -2.23
C LEU A 15 10.76 4.56 -3.09
N LEU A 16 10.55 3.64 -4.03
CA LEU A 16 9.35 3.62 -4.86
C LEU A 16 8.24 2.88 -4.10
N VAL A 17 7.13 3.54 -3.84
CA VAL A 17 6.01 2.98 -3.06
C VAL A 17 4.74 2.96 -3.90
N LEU A 18 4.29 1.76 -4.27
CA LEU A 18 2.97 1.54 -4.87
C LEU A 18 1.98 1.24 -3.74
N ALA A 19 1.03 2.14 -3.49
CA ALA A 19 0.21 2.06 -2.28
C ALA A 19 -1.25 2.48 -2.41
N ASP A 20 -2.02 2.23 -1.35
CA ASP A 20 -3.34 2.82 -1.13
C ASP A 20 -3.30 4.04 -0.19
N SER A 21 -4.44 4.43 0.36
CA SER A 21 -4.55 5.60 1.23
C SER A 21 -3.83 5.48 2.57
N LEU A 22 -3.50 4.27 3.03
CA LEU A 22 -2.76 4.07 4.29
C LEU A 22 -1.36 4.71 4.26
N SER A 23 -0.83 5.00 3.08
CA SER A 23 0.49 5.59 2.92
C SER A 23 0.53 7.12 2.95
N TYR A 24 -0.60 7.82 2.82
CA TYR A 24 -0.63 9.30 2.82
C TYR A 24 -1.80 9.92 3.58
N TYR A 25 -2.65 9.14 4.23
CA TYR A 25 -3.64 9.65 5.18
C TYR A 25 -3.07 9.60 6.59
N GLY A 26 -3.22 10.69 7.33
CA GLY A 26 -2.93 10.74 8.75
C GLY A 26 -4.21 10.78 9.61
N PRO A 27 -4.10 11.18 10.89
CA PRO A 27 -5.21 11.12 11.85
C PRO A 27 -6.41 12.03 11.50
N LYS A 28 -6.21 13.00 10.60
CA LYS A 28 -7.23 13.99 10.21
C LYS A 28 -7.64 13.91 8.73
N GLY A 29 -7.16 12.91 7.99
CA GLY A 29 -7.47 12.73 6.57
C GLY A 29 -6.24 12.73 5.67
N GLY A 30 -6.45 12.92 4.37
CA GLY A 30 -5.41 12.89 3.35
C GLY A 30 -4.41 14.03 3.49
N LEU A 31 -3.13 13.70 3.32
CA LEU A 31 -2.00 14.62 3.39
C LEU A 31 -1.28 14.70 2.04
N PRO A 32 -0.48 15.75 1.80
CA PRO A 32 0.49 15.77 0.72
C PRO A 32 1.43 14.55 0.76
N ALA A 33 1.87 14.08 -0.41
CA ALA A 33 2.74 12.92 -0.54
C ALA A 33 4.14 13.14 0.07
N ASP A 34 4.55 14.39 0.28
CA ASP A 34 5.81 14.80 0.91
C ASP A 34 5.66 15.15 2.40
N HIS A 35 4.50 14.89 3.01
CA HIS A 35 4.28 15.21 4.41
C HIS A 35 5.31 14.48 5.31
N PRO A 36 6.04 15.16 6.21
CA PRO A 36 7.22 14.58 6.86
C PRO A 36 6.93 13.48 7.89
N ARG A 37 5.65 13.25 8.20
CA ARG A 37 5.21 12.29 9.23
C ARG A 37 4.52 11.04 8.69
N ILE A 38 4.31 10.93 7.37
CA ILE A 38 3.78 9.68 6.81
C ILE A 38 4.92 8.66 6.68
N TRP A 39 4.59 7.38 6.87
CA TRP A 39 5.58 6.31 6.97
C TRP A 39 6.58 6.27 5.79
N PRO A 40 6.22 6.53 4.51
CA PRO A 40 7.22 6.48 3.43
C PRO A 40 8.32 7.51 3.62
N ASN A 41 7.95 8.73 4.04
CA ASN A 41 8.89 9.83 4.25
C ASN A 41 9.72 9.64 5.52
N LEU A 42 9.18 8.97 6.53
CA LEU A 42 9.95 8.56 7.70
C LEU A 42 11.04 7.54 7.33
N VAL A 43 10.69 6.52 6.54
CA VAL A 43 11.65 5.51 6.04
C VAL A 43 12.73 6.16 5.20
N ALA A 44 12.35 6.97 4.21
CA ALA A 44 13.32 7.61 3.32
C ALA A 44 14.23 8.58 4.06
N ARG A 45 13.72 9.33 5.04
CA ARG A 45 14.55 10.19 5.89
C ARG A 45 15.59 9.39 6.67
N GLU A 46 15.21 8.26 7.24
CA GLU A 46 16.15 7.39 7.98
C GLU A 46 17.25 6.84 7.06
N LEU A 47 16.88 6.43 5.84
CA LEU A 47 17.82 5.86 4.87
C LEU A 47 18.63 6.93 4.10
N GLY A 48 18.29 8.21 4.22
CA GLY A 48 18.86 9.30 3.40
C GLY A 48 18.43 9.21 1.93
N TRP A 49 17.23 8.71 1.66
CA TRP A 49 16.65 8.44 0.33
C TRP A 49 15.57 9.48 -0.04
N ARG A 50 15.12 9.42 -1.29
CA ARG A 50 13.92 10.13 -1.77
C ARG A 50 12.72 9.17 -1.80
N VAL A 51 11.51 9.72 -1.81
CA VAL A 51 10.27 8.94 -1.98
C VAL A 51 9.65 9.23 -3.32
N GLU A 52 9.31 8.18 -4.07
CA GLU A 52 8.31 8.27 -5.12
C GLU A 52 7.06 7.51 -4.65
N LEU A 53 6.04 8.25 -4.22
CA LEU A 53 4.77 7.68 -3.75
C LEU A 53 3.73 7.73 -4.88
N VAL A 54 3.34 6.55 -5.35
CA VAL A 54 2.28 6.37 -6.34
C VAL A 54 1.13 5.65 -5.68
N ALA A 55 0.12 6.42 -5.28
CA ALA A 55 -0.96 5.92 -4.45
C ALA A 55 -2.29 6.62 -4.70
N ARG A 56 -3.40 5.88 -4.53
CA ARG A 56 -4.75 6.45 -4.49
C ARG A 56 -5.65 5.72 -3.49
N ILE A 57 -6.67 6.43 -3.03
CA ILE A 57 -7.66 5.86 -2.12
C ILE A 57 -8.36 4.65 -2.75
N GLY A 58 -8.42 3.56 -1.98
CA GLY A 58 -9.12 2.35 -2.37
C GLY A 58 -8.40 1.48 -3.39
N TRP A 59 -7.11 1.72 -3.65
CA TRP A 59 -6.31 0.89 -4.53
C TRP A 59 -6.12 -0.52 -4.01
N THR A 60 -6.25 -1.47 -4.94
CA THR A 60 -6.03 -2.89 -4.76
C THR A 60 -4.70 -3.31 -5.40
N SER A 61 -4.29 -4.57 -5.24
CA SER A 61 -3.12 -5.10 -5.96
C SER A 61 -3.26 -4.98 -7.49
N ARG A 62 -4.49 -5.01 -8.01
CA ARG A 62 -4.76 -4.75 -9.44
C ARG A 62 -4.36 -3.34 -9.85
N ASP A 63 -4.66 -2.35 -9.00
CA ASP A 63 -4.36 -0.96 -9.30
C ASP A 63 -2.85 -0.69 -9.27
N ALA A 64 -2.10 -1.38 -8.39
CA ALA A 64 -0.64 -1.36 -8.41
C ALA A 64 -0.07 -1.88 -9.74
N TRP A 65 -0.63 -2.96 -10.30
CA TRP A 65 -0.24 -3.45 -11.63
C TRP A 65 -0.50 -2.43 -12.74
N TRP A 66 -1.67 -1.78 -12.72
CA TRP A 66 -1.95 -0.72 -13.69
C TRP A 66 -1.05 0.50 -13.53
N ALA A 67 -0.76 0.91 -12.30
CA ALA A 67 0.19 1.99 -12.05
C ALA A 67 1.58 1.63 -12.58
N LEU A 68 2.08 0.44 -12.25
CA LEU A 68 3.38 -0.04 -12.71
C LEU A 68 3.46 -0.06 -14.24
N THR A 69 2.41 -0.49 -14.93
CA THR A 69 2.44 -0.63 -16.40
C THR A 69 2.10 0.63 -17.18
N GLN A 70 1.38 1.58 -16.58
CA GLN A 70 0.81 2.72 -17.32
C GLN A 70 1.25 4.09 -16.79
N ASP A 71 1.75 4.20 -15.56
CA ASP A 71 2.17 5.47 -15.00
C ASP A 71 3.66 5.75 -15.32
N PRO A 72 3.97 6.73 -16.19
CA PRO A 72 5.35 7.03 -16.56
C PRO A 72 6.22 7.47 -15.37
N ARG A 73 5.63 7.95 -14.26
CA ARG A 73 6.39 8.28 -13.04
C ARG A 73 7.03 7.06 -12.41
N VAL A 74 6.34 5.92 -12.47
CA VAL A 74 6.88 4.65 -11.97
C VAL A 74 8.11 4.27 -12.80
N TRP A 75 7.98 4.25 -14.13
CA TRP A 75 9.07 3.92 -15.04
C TRP A 75 10.26 4.88 -14.94
N ALA A 76 10.00 6.17 -14.73
CA ALA A 76 11.05 7.17 -14.51
C ALA A 76 11.80 6.96 -13.19
N SER A 77 11.16 6.33 -12.20
CA SER A 77 11.73 6.11 -10.87
C SER A 77 12.48 4.79 -10.74
N VAL A 78 12.10 3.76 -11.51
CA VAL A 78 12.74 2.42 -11.46
C VAL A 78 14.26 2.45 -11.64
N PRO A 79 14.86 3.22 -12.57
CA PRO A 79 16.32 3.31 -12.71
C PRO A 79 17.04 3.85 -11.47
N HIS A 80 16.36 4.67 -10.67
CA HIS A 80 16.90 5.30 -9.47
C HIS A 80 16.43 4.61 -8.17
N ALA A 81 15.57 3.60 -8.29
CA ALA A 81 15.01 2.91 -7.14
C ALA A 81 16.10 2.10 -6.42
N GLY A 82 16.18 2.29 -5.10
CA GLY A 82 16.96 1.45 -4.19
C GLY A 82 16.15 0.31 -3.59
N ALA A 83 14.81 0.44 -3.57
CA ALA A 83 13.85 -0.62 -3.25
C ALA A 83 12.45 -0.23 -3.76
N VAL A 84 11.59 -1.23 -3.94
CA VAL A 84 10.16 -1.05 -4.23
C VAL A 84 9.33 -1.64 -3.10
N VAL A 85 8.32 -0.90 -2.64
CA VAL A 85 7.34 -1.40 -1.66
C VAL A 85 5.97 -1.52 -2.30
N PHE A 86 5.40 -2.73 -2.27
CA PHE A 86 4.01 -2.98 -2.57
C PHE A 86 3.18 -2.84 -1.28
N ALA A 87 2.78 -1.60 -0.96
CA ALA A 87 1.94 -1.26 0.20
C ALA A 87 0.45 -1.23 -0.19
N VAL A 88 0.00 -2.32 -0.80
CA VAL A 88 -1.38 -2.61 -1.21
C VAL A 88 -1.80 -3.99 -0.66
N GLY A 89 -3.06 -4.38 -0.85
CA GLY A 89 -3.58 -5.66 -0.33
C GLY A 89 -4.52 -5.49 0.87
N GLY A 90 -4.44 -4.36 1.58
CA GLY A 90 -5.41 -3.97 2.61
C GLY A 90 -6.83 -3.95 2.03
N MET A 91 -7.03 -3.14 1.00
CA MET A 91 -8.30 -3.00 0.29
C MET A 91 -8.79 -4.31 -0.33
N ASP A 92 -7.89 -5.16 -0.84
CA ASP A 92 -8.21 -6.46 -1.46
C ASP A 92 -9.04 -7.33 -0.53
N SER A 93 -8.62 -7.38 0.74
CA SER A 93 -9.19 -8.22 1.80
C SER A 93 -10.51 -7.72 2.36
N LEU A 94 -10.91 -6.48 2.05
CA LEU A 94 -12.13 -5.89 2.59
C LEU A 94 -13.39 -6.49 1.95
N PRO A 95 -14.47 -6.65 2.73
CA PRO A 95 -15.75 -7.08 2.16
C PRO A 95 -16.25 -6.05 1.15
N SER A 96 -16.60 -6.53 -0.04
CA SER A 96 -17.02 -5.72 -1.17
C SER A 96 -18.37 -6.24 -1.69
N PRO A 97 -19.49 -5.87 -1.04
CA PRO A 97 -20.81 -6.38 -1.40
C PRO A 97 -21.26 -5.95 -2.80
N LEU A 98 -20.62 -4.93 -3.36
CA LEU A 98 -20.80 -4.47 -4.73
C LEU A 98 -19.44 -4.50 -5.43
N PRO A 99 -19.29 -5.17 -6.60
CA PRO A 99 -18.06 -5.16 -7.37
C PRO A 99 -17.49 -3.74 -7.53
N THR A 100 -16.17 -3.58 -7.38
CA THR A 100 -15.48 -2.28 -7.43
C THR A 100 -15.84 -1.47 -8.68
N ALA A 101 -15.94 -2.12 -9.84
CA ALA A 101 -16.32 -1.46 -11.09
C ALA A 101 -17.70 -0.79 -11.02
N LEU A 102 -18.70 -1.44 -10.41
CA LEU A 102 -20.04 -0.87 -10.25
C LEU A 102 -20.04 0.28 -9.24
N ARG A 103 -19.31 0.12 -8.12
CA ARG A 103 -19.12 1.20 -7.13
C ARG A 103 -18.48 2.42 -7.75
N GLU A 104 -17.49 2.22 -8.61
CA GLU A 104 -16.80 3.31 -9.30
C GLU A 104 -17.68 4.01 -10.33
N GLN A 105 -18.55 3.27 -11.03
CA GLN A 105 -19.47 3.84 -12.01
C GLN A 105 -20.47 4.83 -11.39
N LEU A 106 -20.70 4.76 -10.08
CA LEU A 106 -21.57 5.71 -9.37
C LEU A 106 -21.19 7.18 -9.64
N ARG A 107 -19.91 7.49 -9.88
CA ARG A 107 -19.44 8.86 -10.16
C ARG A 107 -20.01 9.44 -11.46
N TYR A 108 -20.33 8.58 -12.43
CA TYR A 108 -20.85 8.94 -13.75
C TYR A 108 -22.37 9.03 -13.81
N ILE A 109 -23.10 8.64 -12.75
CA ILE A 109 -24.57 8.72 -12.72
C ILE A 109 -25.04 10.17 -12.86
N ARG A 110 -26.00 10.39 -13.78
CA ARG A 110 -26.70 11.66 -14.00
C ARG A 110 -28.21 11.42 -13.93
N PRO A 111 -29.01 12.39 -13.43
CA PRO A 111 -28.61 13.69 -12.88
C PRO A 111 -28.00 13.61 -11.46
N PRO A 112 -27.42 14.71 -10.90
CA PRO A 112 -26.78 14.69 -9.58
C PRO A 112 -27.68 14.23 -8.43
N VAL A 113 -28.99 14.46 -8.53
CA VAL A 113 -29.99 13.98 -7.56
C VAL A 113 -30.00 12.45 -7.52
N LEU A 114 -30.08 11.79 -8.68
CA LEU A 114 -30.05 10.33 -8.78
C LEU A 114 -28.76 9.77 -8.21
N ARG A 115 -27.61 10.37 -8.55
CA ARG A 115 -26.31 9.95 -7.99
C ARG A 115 -26.29 10.03 -6.46
N ARG A 116 -26.85 11.08 -5.86
CA ARG A 116 -26.95 11.19 -4.40
C ARG A 116 -27.80 10.08 -3.81
N ILE A 117 -28.97 9.81 -4.38
CA ILE A 117 -29.87 8.73 -3.92
C ILE A 117 -29.16 7.38 -3.99
N VAL A 118 -28.55 7.04 -5.13
CA VAL A 118 -27.85 5.75 -5.30
C VAL A 118 -26.67 5.64 -4.33
N ARG A 119 -25.88 6.71 -4.17
CA ARG A 119 -24.76 6.74 -3.20
C ARG A 119 -25.25 6.55 -1.77
N SER A 120 -26.34 7.22 -1.37
CA SER A 120 -26.92 7.07 -0.02
C SER A 120 -27.46 5.67 0.21
N GLY A 121 -28.15 5.09 -0.78
CA GLY A 121 -28.61 3.70 -0.72
C GLY A 121 -27.45 2.71 -0.58
N TYR A 122 -26.38 2.90 -1.36
CA TYR A 122 -25.16 2.10 -1.24
C TYR A 122 -24.52 2.23 0.15
N GLN A 123 -24.35 3.46 0.66
CA GLN A 123 -23.77 3.71 1.98
C GLN A 123 -24.61 3.10 3.11
N TRP A 124 -25.93 3.04 2.95
CA TRP A 124 -26.81 2.36 3.91
C TRP A 124 -26.68 0.83 3.82
N LEU A 125 -26.52 0.29 2.62
CA LEU A 125 -26.48 -1.15 2.37
C LEU A 125 -25.11 -1.76 2.68
N GLN A 126 -24.02 -1.06 2.36
CA GLN A 126 -22.64 -1.52 2.49
C GLN A 126 -22.31 -2.09 3.88
N PRO A 127 -22.54 -1.39 5.01
CA PRO A 127 -22.19 -1.93 6.33
C PRO A 127 -23.02 -3.17 6.71
N ARG A 128 -24.24 -3.30 6.17
CA ARG A 128 -25.14 -4.43 6.43
C ARG A 128 -24.71 -5.67 5.65
N LEU A 129 -24.39 -5.50 4.37
CA LEU A 129 -23.93 -6.60 3.52
C LEU A 129 -22.48 -7.00 3.82
N SER A 130 -21.65 -6.07 4.30
CA SER A 130 -20.25 -6.37 4.66
C SER A 130 -20.14 -7.44 5.76
N LYS A 131 -21.16 -7.57 6.62
CA LYS A 131 -21.28 -8.64 7.65
C LYS A 131 -21.30 -10.06 7.08
N LEU A 132 -21.61 -10.22 5.78
CA LEU A 132 -21.50 -11.51 5.10
C LEU A 132 -20.04 -11.94 4.92
N GLY A 133 -19.09 -11.01 4.99
CA GLY A 133 -17.65 -11.27 4.88
C GLY A 133 -17.17 -11.70 3.49
N ARG A 134 -18.08 -11.77 2.52
CA ARG A 134 -17.81 -12.12 1.12
C ARG A 134 -18.85 -11.47 0.19
N PRO A 135 -18.51 -11.23 -1.09
CA PRO A 135 -17.17 -11.36 -1.67
C PRO A 135 -16.22 -10.28 -1.12
N VAL A 136 -14.92 -10.51 -1.27
CA VAL A 136 -13.89 -9.49 -0.99
C VAL A 136 -13.63 -8.63 -2.23
N ALA A 137 -12.99 -7.47 -2.08
CA ALA A 137 -12.73 -6.56 -3.20
C ALA A 137 -11.85 -7.19 -4.29
N LEU A 138 -10.85 -7.97 -3.87
CA LEU A 138 -10.01 -8.75 -4.77
C LEU A 138 -9.67 -10.11 -4.11
N PRO A 139 -9.99 -11.26 -4.74
CA PRO A 139 -9.67 -12.56 -4.18
C PRO A 139 -8.15 -12.75 -3.95
N PRO A 140 -7.72 -13.44 -2.87
CA PRO A 140 -6.30 -13.62 -2.53
C PRO A 140 -5.42 -14.11 -3.68
N ARG A 141 -5.93 -15.05 -4.48
CA ARG A 141 -5.23 -15.57 -5.66
C ARG A 141 -4.93 -14.47 -6.68
N LEU A 142 -5.91 -13.61 -6.98
CA LEU A 142 -5.71 -12.50 -7.92
C LEU A 142 -4.77 -11.44 -7.34
N SER A 143 -4.83 -11.18 -6.04
CA SER A 143 -3.87 -10.30 -5.37
C SER A 143 -2.44 -10.77 -5.60
N VAL A 144 -2.15 -12.04 -5.34
CA VAL A 144 -0.84 -12.66 -5.59
C VAL A 144 -0.47 -12.59 -7.07
N GLU A 145 -1.38 -12.94 -7.99
CA GLU A 145 -1.10 -12.88 -9.43
C GLU A 145 -0.69 -11.47 -9.90
N TYR A 146 -1.34 -10.42 -9.41
CA TYR A 146 -0.95 -9.04 -9.75
C TYR A 146 0.36 -8.61 -9.09
N LEU A 147 0.60 -8.96 -7.82
CA LEU A 147 1.86 -8.64 -7.14
C LEU A 147 3.05 -9.35 -7.78
N GLU A 148 2.87 -10.61 -8.17
CA GLU A 148 3.88 -11.38 -8.90
C GLU A 148 4.13 -10.77 -10.29
N SER A 149 3.08 -10.39 -11.01
CA SER A 149 3.23 -9.69 -12.29
C SER A 149 4.04 -8.41 -12.13
N CYS A 150 3.80 -7.65 -11.06
CA CYS A 150 4.58 -6.46 -10.74
C CYS A 150 6.05 -6.80 -10.48
N ARG A 151 6.32 -7.80 -9.63
CA ARG A 151 7.68 -8.25 -9.28
C ARG A 151 8.43 -8.73 -10.52
N ASP A 152 7.82 -9.56 -11.34
CA ASP A 152 8.41 -10.10 -12.57
C ASP A 152 8.75 -9.01 -13.58
N ALA A 153 7.84 -8.03 -13.77
CA ALA A 153 8.09 -6.92 -14.66
C ALA A 153 9.27 -6.03 -14.20
N LEU A 154 9.40 -5.81 -12.89
CA LEU A 154 10.55 -5.09 -12.32
C LEU A 154 11.83 -5.91 -12.48
N ALA A 155 11.81 -7.20 -12.15
CA ALA A 155 12.97 -8.08 -12.23
C ALA A 155 13.49 -8.25 -13.67
N ALA A 156 12.63 -8.14 -14.68
CA ALA A 156 13.05 -8.17 -16.08
C ALA A 156 13.97 -6.99 -16.48
N ILE A 157 13.95 -5.89 -15.73
CA ILE A 157 14.68 -4.65 -16.05
C ILE A 157 15.74 -4.34 -14.98
N ARG A 158 15.43 -4.64 -13.72
CA ARG A 158 16.29 -4.49 -12.55
C ARG A 158 16.22 -5.76 -11.70
N PRO A 159 16.93 -6.84 -12.10
CA PRO A 159 16.95 -8.09 -11.33
C PRO A 159 17.47 -7.93 -9.90
N ASP A 160 18.31 -6.91 -9.68
CA ASP A 160 18.92 -6.55 -8.40
C ASP A 160 17.99 -5.76 -7.47
N LEU A 161 16.89 -5.20 -7.98
CA LEU A 161 16.05 -4.26 -7.25
C LEU A 161 15.22 -4.99 -6.17
N PRO A 162 15.46 -4.70 -4.87
CA PRO A 162 14.72 -5.36 -3.80
C PRO A 162 13.24 -4.97 -3.82
N VAL A 163 12.36 -5.96 -3.68
CA VAL A 163 10.91 -5.79 -3.56
C VAL A 163 10.46 -6.21 -2.16
N ILE A 164 9.65 -5.39 -1.51
CA ILE A 164 9.05 -5.63 -0.20
C ILE A 164 7.53 -5.61 -0.35
N GLY A 165 6.84 -6.57 0.25
CA GLY A 165 5.38 -6.61 0.29
C GLY A 165 4.82 -6.32 1.68
N THR A 166 3.49 -6.18 1.75
CA THR A 166 2.77 -6.00 3.02
C THR A 166 1.68 -7.04 3.20
N TYR A 167 1.51 -7.53 4.44
CA TYR A 167 0.27 -8.20 4.81
C TYR A 167 -0.83 -7.16 5.09
N PRO A 168 -2.11 -7.49 4.83
CA PRO A 168 -3.21 -6.56 5.02
C PRO A 168 -3.30 -6.03 6.46
N SER A 169 -3.63 -4.73 6.59
CA SER A 169 -3.89 -4.06 7.86
C SER A 169 -5.17 -4.56 8.55
N VAL A 170 -5.41 -4.07 9.76
CA VAL A 170 -6.71 -4.13 10.46
C VAL A 170 -7.42 -2.78 10.44
N HIS A 171 -8.72 -2.78 10.76
CA HIS A 171 -9.56 -1.59 10.82
C HIS A 171 -10.67 -1.74 11.86
N ARG A 172 -11.32 -0.63 12.26
CA ARG A 172 -12.58 -0.61 13.01
C ARG A 172 -13.70 0.13 12.26
N CYS A 173 -13.53 0.29 10.95
CA CYS A 173 -14.45 1.02 10.10
C CYS A 173 -15.85 0.41 10.00
N ASP A 174 -16.86 1.20 10.34
CA ASP A 174 -18.27 0.79 10.27
C ASP A 174 -18.75 0.52 8.85
N ALA A 175 -18.22 1.23 7.84
CA ALA A 175 -18.60 1.03 6.45
C ALA A 175 -18.31 -0.39 5.95
N TYR A 176 -17.28 -1.04 6.50
CA TYR A 176 -16.94 -2.45 6.21
C TYR A 176 -17.47 -3.41 7.28
N GLY A 177 -18.38 -2.96 8.14
CA GLY A 177 -18.99 -3.76 9.20
C GLY A 177 -17.99 -4.27 10.24
N GLN A 178 -16.79 -3.69 10.32
CA GLN A 178 -15.67 -4.15 11.16
C GLN A 178 -15.23 -5.60 10.87
N VAL A 179 -15.52 -6.10 9.66
CA VAL A 179 -15.28 -7.49 9.27
C VAL A 179 -13.90 -7.67 8.65
N HIS A 180 -13.18 -8.71 9.10
CA HIS A 180 -11.84 -9.07 8.63
C HIS A 180 -11.77 -10.49 8.04
N SER A 181 -12.89 -11.11 7.69
CA SER A 181 -12.93 -12.50 7.19
C SER A 181 -12.10 -12.72 5.92
N GLY A 182 -11.86 -11.67 5.13
CA GLY A 182 -10.98 -11.72 3.96
C GLY A 182 -9.49 -11.65 4.27
N ARG A 183 -9.09 -11.18 5.47
CA ARG A 183 -7.68 -10.98 5.83
C ARG A 183 -6.93 -12.29 5.96
N GLU A 184 -7.46 -13.25 6.72
CA GLU A 184 -6.76 -14.50 6.99
C GLU A 184 -6.48 -15.32 5.70
N PRO A 185 -7.44 -15.49 4.76
CA PRO A 185 -7.14 -16.05 3.44
C PRO A 185 -6.10 -15.26 2.63
N ALA A 186 -6.12 -13.93 2.72
CA ALA A 186 -5.13 -13.08 2.03
C ALA A 186 -3.71 -13.26 2.60
N VAL A 187 -3.57 -13.28 3.93
CA VAL A 187 -2.29 -13.52 4.60
C VAL A 187 -1.71 -14.87 4.20
N ARG A 188 -2.50 -15.97 4.24
CA ARG A 188 -2.02 -17.29 3.82
C ARG A 188 -1.52 -17.32 2.38
N ALA A 189 -2.24 -16.67 1.45
CA ALA A 189 -1.83 -16.65 0.05
C ALA A 189 -0.55 -15.83 -0.15
N LEU A 190 -0.44 -14.68 0.52
CA LEU A 190 0.74 -13.83 0.49
C LEU A 190 1.95 -14.48 1.15
N GLU A 191 1.76 -15.22 2.24
CA GLU A 191 2.82 -15.95 2.96
C GLU A 191 3.38 -17.10 2.10
N ALA A 192 2.50 -17.84 1.41
CA ALA A 192 2.93 -18.86 0.46
C ALA A 192 3.74 -18.24 -0.69
N TRP A 193 3.25 -17.16 -1.28
CA TRP A 193 3.95 -16.42 -2.34
C TRP A 193 5.27 -15.84 -1.87
N SER A 194 5.31 -15.21 -0.69
CA SER A 194 6.53 -14.59 -0.15
C SER A 194 7.60 -15.62 0.15
N THR A 195 7.20 -16.81 0.62
CA THR A 195 8.12 -17.93 0.85
C THR A 195 8.68 -18.46 -0.47
N GLU A 196 7.83 -18.65 -1.48
CA GLU A 196 8.26 -19.13 -2.80
C GLU A 196 9.20 -18.13 -3.49
N LYS A 197 8.88 -16.83 -3.41
CA LYS A 197 9.57 -15.76 -4.14
C LYS A 197 10.62 -15.01 -3.34
N HIS A 198 10.83 -15.40 -2.08
CA HIS A 198 11.77 -14.76 -1.15
C HIS A 198 11.53 -13.25 -1.01
N VAL A 199 10.27 -12.83 -1.01
CA VAL A 199 9.88 -11.41 -0.85
C VAL A 199 9.70 -11.11 0.64
N PRO A 200 10.48 -10.20 1.24
CA PRO A 200 10.25 -9.78 2.61
C PRO A 200 8.87 -9.13 2.77
N MET A 201 8.18 -9.49 3.86
CA MET A 201 6.81 -9.02 4.14
C MET A 201 6.76 -8.24 5.46
N VAL A 202 6.07 -7.10 5.45
CA VAL A 202 5.75 -6.32 6.67
C VAL A 202 4.31 -6.59 7.11
N ASP A 203 4.10 -7.01 8.36
CA ASP A 203 2.76 -7.19 8.92
C ASP A 203 2.18 -5.86 9.41
N LEU A 204 1.39 -5.20 8.56
CA LEU A 204 0.72 -3.95 8.90
C LEU A 204 -0.22 -4.12 10.09
N ALA A 205 -0.91 -5.26 10.23
CA ALA A 205 -1.82 -5.45 11.35
C ALA A 205 -1.08 -5.51 12.68
N ALA A 206 0.10 -6.13 12.72
CA ALA A 206 0.93 -6.15 13.92
C ALA A 206 1.37 -4.73 14.30
N ALA A 207 1.84 -3.94 13.33
CA ALA A 207 2.32 -2.58 13.56
C ALA A 207 1.22 -1.62 14.03
N VAL A 208 -0.02 -1.76 13.52
CA VAL A 208 -1.03 -0.70 13.68
C VAL A 208 -2.19 -1.06 14.60
N ARG A 209 -2.28 -2.30 15.09
CA ARG A 209 -3.43 -2.76 15.89
C ARG A 209 -3.67 -1.88 17.11
N GLU A 210 -2.64 -1.59 17.91
CA GLU A 210 -2.83 -0.74 19.09
C GLU A 210 -3.39 0.63 18.71
N ASN A 211 -2.82 1.26 17.67
CA ASN A 211 -3.27 2.57 17.20
C ASN A 211 -4.71 2.53 16.69
N ILE A 212 -5.05 1.61 15.78
CA ILE A 212 -6.37 1.49 15.14
C ILE A 212 -7.50 1.32 16.16
N PHE A 213 -7.26 0.57 17.24
CA PHE A 213 -8.25 0.33 18.29
C PHE A 213 -8.17 1.35 19.44
N SER A 214 -7.34 2.39 19.33
CA SER A 214 -7.27 3.51 20.26
C SER A 214 -8.08 4.73 19.79
N ASP A 215 -8.14 5.78 20.60
CA ASP A 215 -8.73 7.08 20.22
C ASP A 215 -7.76 8.01 19.46
N ARG A 216 -6.55 7.52 19.14
CA ARG A 216 -5.50 8.29 18.44
C ARG A 216 -5.50 8.06 16.92
N ALA A 217 -6.16 7.01 16.45
CA ALA A 217 -6.33 6.74 15.02
C ALA A 217 -7.30 7.72 14.35
N ASN A 218 -7.34 7.70 13.02
CA ASN A 218 -8.33 8.46 12.27
C ASN A 218 -9.76 8.00 12.66
N PRO A 219 -10.70 8.92 12.88
CA PRO A 219 -12.08 8.58 13.25
C PRO A 219 -12.83 7.75 12.20
N ASP A 220 -12.36 7.67 10.96
CA ASP A 220 -12.96 6.80 9.95
C ASP A 220 -12.74 5.29 10.21
N GLY A 221 -11.86 4.96 11.16
CA GLY A 221 -11.55 3.60 11.56
C GLY A 221 -10.76 2.80 10.54
N ILE A 222 -10.19 3.42 9.49
CA ILE A 222 -9.26 2.81 8.52
C ILE A 222 -7.86 3.39 8.70
N HIS A 223 -7.74 4.72 8.78
CA HIS A 223 -6.44 5.38 8.70
C HIS A 223 -5.80 5.59 10.07
N TRP A 224 -4.49 5.76 10.03
CA TRP A 224 -3.64 5.70 11.20
C TRP A 224 -3.49 7.05 11.90
N GLY A 225 -3.21 6.98 13.19
CA GLY A 225 -2.54 8.06 13.92
C GLY A 225 -1.04 8.06 13.63
N TRP A 226 -0.33 9.01 14.22
CA TRP A 226 1.10 9.18 13.95
C TRP A 226 1.94 8.02 14.49
N GLU A 227 1.57 7.44 15.62
CA GLU A 227 2.28 6.32 16.23
C GLU A 227 2.29 5.10 15.29
N ALA A 228 1.17 4.82 14.61
CA ALA A 228 1.14 3.73 13.63
C ALA A 228 2.00 4.02 12.38
N HIS A 229 2.13 5.28 11.94
CA HIS A 229 3.10 5.61 10.89
C HIS A 229 4.55 5.38 11.33
N GLU A 230 4.86 5.68 12.60
CA GLU A 230 6.18 5.46 13.19
C GLU A 230 6.50 3.95 13.29
N GLU A 231 5.57 3.14 13.79
CA GLU A 231 5.72 1.67 13.87
C GLU A 231 5.84 1.01 12.49
N VAL A 232 5.02 1.44 11.53
CA VAL A 232 5.12 0.94 10.14
C VAL A 232 6.45 1.36 9.52
N ALA A 233 6.92 2.59 9.76
CA ALA A 233 8.22 3.03 9.25
C ALA A 233 9.36 2.19 9.83
N ALA A 234 9.36 1.92 11.14
CA ALA A 234 10.37 1.08 11.79
C ALA A 234 10.42 -0.34 11.19
N ALA A 235 9.24 -0.97 11.00
CA ALA A 235 9.15 -2.29 10.38
C ALA A 235 9.62 -2.27 8.91
N MET A 236 9.30 -1.22 8.17
CA MET A 236 9.74 -1.04 6.77
C MET A 236 11.24 -0.84 6.64
N ILE A 237 11.86 -0.03 7.52
CA ILE A 237 13.32 0.17 7.55
C ILE A 237 14.01 -1.18 7.73
N ALA A 238 13.57 -1.96 8.73
CA ALA A 238 14.13 -3.29 8.97
C ALA A 238 14.00 -4.22 7.76
N ALA A 239 12.83 -4.23 7.11
CA ALA A 239 12.60 -5.04 5.91
C ALA A 239 13.48 -4.60 4.73
N VAL A 240 13.60 -3.30 4.47
CA VAL A 240 14.46 -2.75 3.40
C VAL A 240 15.92 -3.09 3.65
N GLU A 241 16.42 -2.96 4.87
CA GLU A 241 17.80 -3.32 5.19
C GLU A 241 18.09 -4.80 5.01
N ILE A 242 17.16 -5.68 5.40
CA ILE A 242 17.27 -7.13 5.16
C ILE A 242 17.33 -7.40 3.67
N ALA A 243 16.39 -6.84 2.89
CA ALA A 243 16.30 -7.05 1.45
C ALA A 243 17.57 -6.61 0.72
N ARG A 244 18.12 -5.45 1.09
CA ARG A 244 19.38 -4.93 0.52
C ARG A 244 20.59 -5.81 0.85
N ARG A 245 20.66 -6.36 2.07
CA ARG A 245 21.74 -7.28 2.46
C ARG A 245 21.67 -8.59 1.69
N SER A 246 20.47 -9.09 1.39
CA SER A 246 20.31 -10.29 0.55
C SER A 246 20.75 -10.03 -0.88
N ALA A 247 20.27 -8.94 -1.51
CA ALA A 247 20.67 -8.58 -2.88
C ALA A 247 22.20 -8.42 -3.04
N ALA A 248 22.86 -7.77 -2.07
CA ALA A 248 24.32 -7.61 -2.09
C ALA A 248 25.09 -8.93 -1.93
N ARG A 249 24.50 -9.95 -1.29
CA ARG A 249 25.11 -11.30 -1.20
C ARG A 249 24.99 -12.04 -2.52
N ASP A 250 23.83 -11.98 -3.16
CA ASP A 250 23.60 -12.64 -4.43
C ASP A 250 24.56 -12.10 -5.51
N GLU A 251 24.85 -10.80 -5.52
CA GLU A 251 25.87 -10.21 -6.41
C GLU A 251 27.29 -10.77 -6.18
N LEU A 252 27.66 -11.05 -4.92
CA LEU A 252 28.97 -11.58 -4.56
C LEU A 252 29.13 -13.07 -4.88
N GLU A 253 28.04 -13.83 -4.97
CA GLU A 253 28.06 -15.26 -5.31
C GLU A 253 28.08 -15.53 -6.82
N ILE A 254 27.68 -14.54 -7.64
CA ILE A 254 27.62 -14.63 -9.09
C ILE A 254 28.88 -14.03 -9.77
N GLY A 255 29.64 -13.18 -9.06
CA GLY A 255 30.88 -12.55 -9.54
C GLY A 255 32.14 -13.36 -9.28
#